data_AF-A0AAN8DPB6-F1
#
_entry.id   AF-A0AAN8DPB6-F1
#
_cell.length_a   1.000
_cell.length_b   1.000
_cell.length_c   1.000
_cell.angle_alpha   90.00
_cell.angle_beta   90.00
_cell.angle_gamma   90.00
#
_symmetry.space_group_name_H-M   'P 1'
#
loop_
_entity.id
_entity.type
_entity.pdbx_description
1 polymer ?
#
loop_
_entity_poly.entity_id
_entity_poly.type
_entity_poly.pdbx_seq_one_letter_code
_entity_poly.pdbx_strand_id
1 'polypeptide(L)'
;MCSCSSHSLCLPAVETVLTSFNGSWSSLRSGGASGGNMAPKDIMTNSHAKSILNAMNALRKSNTLCDITLRVNTADFPAHRIVLAACSDYFCAMFTSELAEKGKSFVDIQGLTASTMEILLDFVYTETVLVTVENVQELLPAACLLQLKGVKRACCDFLEGQLDPTNCLGIRDFAETHNCLDLMQAAELFSQKHFSEVVQHEEFMLLCQAEVEKLIKCDEIQVDSEEPVFEAVLNWVKHNRKDREAFLSEMLEFVRLPLLTPRYITDVIDPEPLVRCSLPCRDLVDEAKKFHLRPELRSEMQGPRTQARLGAKEVLLVIGGFGSQQSPIDIVEKYDPKTKEWTSLPNIARKRRYVATVSLHDRVYVIGGYDGRSRLSSVECLDYTADEDGVWYTVATMNVRRGLAGATTLGDMIYVAGGFDGSRRHTSMERYDPNIDQWSMLGDMQTAREGAGLVVASGLIYCLGGYDGLNILNSVERYDPHTGHWTSVTPMATKRSGAGVALLNDHIYVVGGFDGVSHLDSVEVYNIRTDYWATVACMTTPRCYVGATVLRGRLYAIAGYDGNSLLSSIECYDPVIDSWEVVTSMATQRCDAGVCVLREK
;
A
#
# COMPACT_ATOMS: atom_id res chain seq x y z
N MET A 1 69.27 33.31 2.87
CA MET A 1 70.55 33.20 2.14
C MET A 1 71.16 31.84 2.47
N CYS A 2 71.54 31.08 1.42
CA CYS A 2 72.47 29.94 1.44
C CYS A 2 72.02 28.69 2.24
N SER A 3 72.34 27.44 1.91
CA SER A 3 72.91 26.75 0.73
C SER A 3 73.03 25.26 1.11
N CYS A 4 72.82 24.40 0.12
CA CYS A 4 73.23 23.02 -0.14
C CYS A 4 74.09 22.19 0.86
N SER A 5 73.83 20.86 0.77
CA SER A 5 74.77 19.71 0.65
C SER A 5 75.65 19.35 1.87
N SER A 6 76.00 18.11 2.21
CA SER A 6 76.12 16.83 1.48
C SER A 6 76.56 15.69 2.43
N HIS A 7 76.41 14.44 1.97
CA HIS A 7 77.22 13.23 2.26
C HIS A 7 76.78 12.20 3.33
N SER A 8 76.01 11.22 2.82
CA SER A 8 76.32 9.77 2.69
C SER A 8 77.33 9.10 3.63
N LEU A 9 76.92 7.97 4.22
CA LEU A 9 77.78 6.82 4.52
C LEU A 9 77.00 5.50 4.26
N CYS A 10 77.65 4.63 3.48
CA CYS A 10 77.21 3.35 2.95
C CYS A 10 77.12 2.22 3.99
N LEU A 11 76.32 1.17 3.70
CA LEU A 11 76.66 -0.25 3.96
C LEU A 11 75.97 -1.15 2.88
N PRO A 12 76.51 -2.36 2.58
CA PRO A 12 76.43 -2.99 1.26
C PRO A 12 75.45 -4.19 1.12
N ALA A 13 75.07 -4.43 -0.14
CA ALA A 13 74.73 -5.68 -0.83
C ALA A 13 74.17 -6.89 -0.07
N VAL A 14 72.91 -7.24 -0.39
CA VAL A 14 72.42 -8.63 -0.52
C VAL A 14 71.74 -8.77 -1.88
N GLU A 15 72.50 -8.62 -2.98
CA GLU A 15 72.09 -9.08 -4.31
C GLU A 15 72.54 -10.53 -4.47
N THR A 16 71.75 -11.51 -4.02
CA THR A 16 71.99 -12.93 -4.39
C THR A 16 70.76 -13.84 -4.32
N VAL A 17 69.56 -13.37 -4.66
CA VAL A 17 68.39 -14.27 -4.85
C VAL A 17 67.52 -13.95 -6.07
N LEU A 18 67.68 -12.79 -6.73
CA LEU A 18 66.77 -12.38 -7.82
C LEU A 18 67.14 -12.87 -9.24
N THR A 19 68.27 -13.55 -9.43
CA THR A 19 68.66 -14.09 -10.75
C THR A 19 68.12 -15.49 -11.04
N SER A 20 67.50 -16.18 -10.08
CA SER A 20 66.85 -17.49 -10.31
C SER A 20 65.34 -17.41 -10.61
N PHE A 21 64.70 -16.25 -10.41
CA PHE A 21 63.26 -16.09 -10.66
C PHE A 21 62.89 -15.52 -12.05
N ASN A 22 63.84 -14.90 -12.76
CA ASN A 22 63.58 -14.33 -14.09
C ASN A 22 63.58 -15.36 -15.24
N GLY A 23 63.92 -16.63 -14.98
CA GLY A 23 63.90 -17.70 -15.98
C GLY A 23 62.52 -18.34 -16.22
N SER A 24 61.53 -18.09 -15.35
CA SER A 24 60.22 -18.76 -15.42
C SER A 24 59.08 -17.90 -15.98
N TRP A 25 59.31 -16.61 -16.26
CA TRP A 25 58.30 -15.71 -16.83
C TRP A 25 58.46 -15.48 -18.33
N SER A 26 59.59 -15.85 -18.92
CA SER A 26 59.84 -15.77 -20.37
C SER A 26 59.16 -16.89 -21.17
N SER A 27 58.72 -17.97 -20.53
CA SER A 27 57.98 -19.08 -21.17
C SER A 27 56.48 -18.83 -21.35
N LEU A 28 55.93 -17.77 -20.74
CA LEU A 28 54.52 -17.35 -20.89
C LEU A 28 54.28 -16.38 -22.06
N ARG A 29 55.32 -16.02 -22.84
CA ARG A 29 55.20 -15.08 -23.97
C ARG A 29 55.23 -15.70 -25.37
N SER A 30 55.33 -17.02 -25.50
CA SER A 30 55.32 -17.70 -26.80
C SER A 30 54.35 -18.88 -26.83
N GLY A 31 53.06 -18.58 -26.98
CA GLY A 31 52.01 -19.57 -27.18
C GLY A 31 50.65 -18.92 -27.39
N GLY A 32 50.26 -18.74 -28.66
CA GLY A 32 48.88 -18.67 -29.18
C GLY A 32 47.81 -17.87 -28.43
N ALA A 33 47.44 -16.73 -29.03
CA ALA A 33 46.08 -16.18 -29.08
C ALA A 33 45.27 -16.04 -27.77
N SER A 34 45.47 -14.91 -27.09
CA SER A 34 44.41 -13.99 -26.62
C SER A 34 45.09 -12.94 -25.74
N GLY A 35 45.39 -11.79 -26.35
CA GLY A 35 46.01 -10.65 -25.67
C GLY A 35 45.05 -10.04 -24.65
N GLY A 36 44.95 -10.63 -23.46
CA GLY A 36 44.47 -9.93 -22.28
C GLY A 36 45.61 -9.05 -21.76
N ASN A 37 45.54 -7.75 -22.03
CA ASN A 37 46.32 -6.76 -21.28
C ASN A 37 46.05 -7.00 -19.79
N MET A 38 47.02 -7.51 -19.03
CA MET A 38 46.97 -7.45 -17.57
C MET A 38 47.21 -6.00 -17.16
N ALA A 39 46.14 -5.22 -17.19
CA ALA A 39 46.11 -3.93 -16.54
C ALA A 39 46.48 -4.10 -15.05
N PRO A 40 47.17 -3.12 -14.43
CA PRO A 40 47.37 -3.14 -12.99
C PRO A 40 46.01 -3.33 -12.30
N LYS A 41 45.91 -4.38 -11.48
CA LYS A 41 44.74 -4.66 -10.65
C LYS A 41 45.07 -4.26 -9.23
N ASP A 42 44.32 -3.30 -8.69
CA ASP A 42 44.34 -3.05 -7.27
C ASP A 42 43.72 -4.25 -6.54
N ILE A 43 44.51 -4.91 -5.68
CA ILE A 43 44.05 -6.03 -4.88
C ILE A 43 43.59 -5.49 -3.53
N MET A 44 42.27 -5.34 -3.35
CA MET A 44 41.69 -5.01 -2.05
C MET A 44 41.58 -6.26 -1.18
N THR A 45 42.31 -6.28 -0.06
CA THR A 45 42.19 -7.35 0.95
C THR A 45 41.24 -6.89 2.05
N ASN A 46 39.96 -7.30 2.00
CA ASN A 46 38.95 -6.93 2.99
C ASN A 46 39.25 -7.41 4.43
N SER A 47 40.28 -8.25 4.63
CA SER A 47 40.68 -8.77 5.94
C SER A 47 41.70 -7.90 6.69
N HIS A 48 42.43 -7.02 6.00
CA HIS A 48 43.53 -6.27 6.61
C HIS A 48 43.04 -5.24 7.64
N ALA A 49 41.99 -4.48 7.29
CA ALA A 49 41.38 -3.48 8.18
C ALA A 49 40.85 -4.10 9.49
N LYS A 50 40.13 -5.22 9.37
CA LYS A 50 39.60 -5.96 10.53
C LYS A 50 40.70 -6.49 11.45
N SER A 51 41.83 -6.95 10.88
CA SER A 51 42.98 -7.41 11.66
C SER A 51 43.63 -6.27 12.46
N ILE A 52 43.77 -5.08 11.86
CA ILE A 52 44.30 -3.89 12.52
C ILE A 52 43.40 -3.46 13.70
N LEU A 53 42.10 -3.36 13.46
CA LEU A 53 41.11 -2.98 14.49
C LEU A 53 41.11 -3.96 15.66
N ASN A 54 41.17 -5.27 15.39
CA ASN A 54 41.29 -6.29 16.44
C ASN A 54 42.59 -6.15 17.26
N ALA A 55 43.72 -5.86 16.61
CA ALA A 55 44.97 -5.60 17.31
C ALA A 55 44.89 -4.35 18.20
N MET A 56 44.28 -3.26 17.70
CA MET A 56 44.04 -2.05 18.48
C MET A 56 43.09 -2.30 19.67
N ASN A 57 42.09 -3.17 19.52
CA ASN A 57 41.22 -3.56 20.63
C ASN A 57 41.99 -4.31 21.74
N ALA A 58 42.91 -5.21 21.35
CA ALA A 58 43.75 -5.93 22.31
C ALA A 58 44.70 -4.97 23.08
N LEU A 59 45.23 -3.96 22.41
CA LEU A 59 46.02 -2.89 23.04
C LEU A 59 45.18 -2.05 24.00
N ARG A 60 43.93 -1.72 23.63
CA ARG A 60 42.98 -1.04 24.52
C ARG A 60 42.73 -1.83 25.80
N LYS A 61 42.40 -3.12 25.68
CA LYS A 61 42.09 -4.00 26.84
C LYS A 61 43.29 -4.21 27.77
N SER A 62 44.51 -4.07 27.25
CA SER A 62 45.75 -4.11 28.03
C SER A 62 46.24 -2.73 28.48
N ASN A 63 45.44 -1.67 28.28
CA ASN A 63 45.76 -0.27 28.59
C ASN A 63 47.14 0.17 28.05
N THR A 64 47.50 -0.32 26.86
CA THR A 64 48.79 -0.06 26.22
C THR A 64 48.58 0.94 25.08
N LEU A 65 49.40 2.01 25.03
CA LEU A 65 49.31 3.10 24.06
C LEU A 65 47.99 3.91 24.07
N CYS A 66 47.17 3.78 25.11
CA CYS A 66 45.97 4.59 25.30
C CYS A 66 46.35 6.03 25.69
N ASP A 67 45.85 7.01 24.94
CA ASP A 67 46.17 8.44 25.04
C ASP A 67 44.98 9.28 25.55
N ILE A 68 43.88 8.63 25.90
CA ILE A 68 42.70 9.24 26.52
C ILE A 68 41.95 8.24 27.41
N THR A 69 41.33 8.74 28.48
CA THR A 69 40.36 8.00 29.30
C THR A 69 39.01 8.70 29.25
N LEU A 70 37.96 7.98 28.84
CA LEU A 70 36.59 8.46 28.86
C LEU A 70 35.95 8.07 30.19
N ARG A 71 35.47 9.05 30.95
CA ARG A 71 34.82 8.82 32.23
C ARG A 71 33.31 8.96 32.07
N VAL A 72 32.58 7.89 32.40
CA VAL A 72 31.12 7.85 32.38
C VAL A 72 30.66 7.46 33.78
N ASN A 73 30.01 8.41 34.47
CA ASN A 73 29.68 8.29 35.89
C ASN A 73 30.93 7.99 36.74
N THR A 74 31.04 6.76 37.28
CA THR A 74 32.17 6.30 38.10
C THR A 74 33.10 5.33 37.37
N ALA A 75 32.85 5.04 36.09
CA ALA A 75 33.64 4.09 35.30
C ALA A 75 34.59 4.81 34.35
N ASP A 76 35.84 4.32 34.30
CA ASP A 76 36.91 4.85 33.46
C ASP A 76 37.19 3.89 32.30
N PHE A 77 37.15 4.41 31.07
CA PHE A 77 37.34 3.65 29.84
C PHE A 77 38.57 4.16 29.07
N PRO A 78 39.70 3.43 29.07
CA PRO A 78 40.87 3.80 28.28
C PRO A 78 40.60 3.59 26.78
N ALA A 79 41.05 4.53 25.95
CA ALA A 79 40.85 4.49 24.51
C ALA A 79 41.97 5.22 23.75
N HIS A 80 41.88 5.17 22.42
CA HIS A 80 42.81 5.84 21.51
C HIS A 80 42.11 6.98 20.76
N ARG A 81 42.59 8.22 20.89
CA ARG A 81 42.01 9.43 20.27
C ARG A 81 41.82 9.28 18.77
N ILE A 82 42.81 8.70 18.09
CA ILE A 82 42.78 8.52 16.63
C ILE A 82 41.67 7.57 16.18
N VAL A 83 41.40 6.51 16.94
CA VAL A 83 40.36 5.52 16.59
C VAL A 83 38.98 6.14 16.83
N LEU A 84 38.79 6.84 17.96
CA LEU A 84 37.56 7.55 18.27
C LEU A 84 37.26 8.66 17.24
N ALA A 85 38.25 9.48 16.89
CA ALA A 85 38.10 10.53 15.88
C ALA A 85 37.85 9.99 14.47
N ALA A 86 38.40 8.82 14.12
CA ALA A 86 38.15 8.20 12.83
C ALA A 86 36.72 7.64 12.69
N CYS A 87 36.12 7.20 13.80
CA CYS A 87 34.80 6.56 13.81
C CYS A 87 33.64 7.55 14.09
N SER A 88 33.92 8.67 14.76
CA SER A 88 32.91 9.61 15.25
C SER A 88 33.29 11.05 14.93
N ASP A 89 32.40 11.74 14.22
CA ASP A 89 32.52 13.17 13.92
C ASP A 89 32.52 14.03 15.22
N TYR A 90 31.80 13.58 16.26
CA TYR A 90 31.80 14.21 17.58
C TYR A 90 33.19 14.19 18.23
N PHE A 91 33.83 13.01 18.30
CA PHE A 91 35.18 12.90 18.86
C PHE A 91 36.23 13.57 17.98
N CYS A 92 36.06 13.52 16.66
CA CYS A 92 36.92 14.23 15.72
C CYS A 92 36.91 15.74 15.99
N ALA A 93 35.72 16.34 16.09
CA ALA A 93 35.56 17.76 16.43
C ALA A 93 36.14 18.07 17.81
N MET A 94 35.88 17.24 18.82
CA MET A 94 36.39 17.41 20.18
C MET A 94 37.93 17.46 20.24
N PHE A 95 38.62 16.60 19.49
CA PHE A 95 40.08 16.50 19.56
C PHE A 95 40.82 17.44 18.59
N THR A 96 40.17 17.90 17.51
CA THR A 96 40.81 18.73 16.48
C THR A 96 40.58 20.23 16.65
N SER A 97 39.42 20.64 17.20
CA SER A 97 39.06 22.04 17.42
C SER A 97 39.85 22.71 18.56
N GLU A 98 39.78 24.04 18.70
CA GLU A 98 40.37 24.80 19.82
C GLU A 98 39.58 24.65 21.14
N LEU A 99 38.87 23.53 21.34
CA LEU A 99 38.14 23.24 22.57
C LEU A 99 39.11 22.87 23.72
N ALA A 100 38.69 23.19 24.95
CA ALA A 100 39.48 22.99 26.18
C ALA A 100 39.88 21.53 26.47
N GLU A 101 39.29 20.57 25.76
CA GLU A 101 39.48 19.13 25.91
C GLU A 101 40.62 18.57 25.05
N LYS A 102 41.13 19.37 24.09
CA LYS A 102 42.24 19.01 23.22
C LYS A 102 43.48 18.52 23.99
N GLY A 103 43.74 19.12 25.16
CA GLY A 103 44.89 18.80 26.01
C GLY A 103 44.61 17.95 27.25
N LYS A 104 43.37 17.51 27.50
CA LYS A 104 43.03 16.75 28.71
C LYS A 104 43.28 15.26 28.53
N SER A 105 43.86 14.60 29.54
CA SER A 105 44.03 13.13 29.55
C SER A 105 42.74 12.38 29.86
N PHE A 106 41.73 13.07 30.40
CA PHE A 106 40.41 12.53 30.71
C PHE A 106 39.28 13.43 30.18
N VAL A 107 38.19 12.82 29.74
CA VAL A 107 36.98 13.51 29.28
C VAL A 107 35.77 12.89 29.99
N ASP A 108 34.97 13.72 30.65
CA ASP A 108 33.73 13.31 31.29
C ASP A 108 32.58 13.36 30.28
N ILE A 109 31.99 12.20 29.96
CA ILE A 109 30.82 12.11 29.08
C ILE A 109 29.57 12.01 29.95
N GLN A 110 28.68 12.99 29.82
CA GLN A 110 27.42 13.04 30.55
C GLN A 110 26.29 12.42 29.73
N GLY A 111 25.28 11.86 30.42
CA GLY A 111 24.07 11.33 29.79
C GLY A 111 24.17 9.89 29.28
N LEU A 112 25.24 9.15 29.59
CA LEU A 112 25.41 7.74 29.24
C LEU A 112 25.54 6.86 30.49
N THR A 113 25.12 5.60 30.36
CA THR A 113 25.41 4.53 31.31
C THR A 113 26.73 3.85 30.97
N ALA A 114 27.40 3.26 31.97
CA ALA A 114 28.68 2.59 31.76
C ALA A 114 28.57 1.38 30.81
N SER A 115 27.46 0.63 30.89
CA SER A 115 27.14 -0.48 30.00
C SER A 115 27.00 -0.04 28.54
N THR A 116 26.25 1.04 28.30
CA THR A 116 26.06 1.58 26.94
C THR A 116 27.39 2.07 26.36
N MET A 117 28.23 2.73 27.18
CA MET A 117 29.56 3.15 26.74
C MET A 117 30.47 1.96 26.36
N GLU A 118 30.39 0.86 27.11
CA GLU A 118 31.15 -0.36 26.80
C GLU A 118 30.75 -0.94 25.44
N ILE A 119 29.44 -1.02 25.15
CA ILE A 119 28.92 -1.50 23.87
C ILE A 119 29.38 -0.61 22.71
N LEU A 120 29.31 0.72 22.89
CA LEU A 120 29.73 1.67 21.85
C LEU A 120 31.24 1.62 21.60
N LEU A 121 32.06 1.48 22.65
CA LEU A 121 33.49 1.30 22.50
C LEU A 121 33.83 -0.02 21.84
N ASP A 122 33.16 -1.12 22.21
CA ASP A 122 33.36 -2.38 21.54
C ASP A 122 33.04 -2.28 20.05
N PHE A 123 31.93 -1.63 19.67
CA PHE A 123 31.61 -1.34 18.27
C PHE A 123 32.71 -0.57 17.54
N VAL A 124 33.27 0.50 18.14
CA VAL A 124 34.35 1.30 17.55
C VAL A 124 35.57 0.45 17.18
N TYR A 125 35.83 -0.62 17.95
CA TYR A 125 37.01 -1.47 17.77
C TYR A 125 36.72 -2.81 17.09
N THR A 126 35.48 -3.29 17.03
CA THR A 126 35.12 -4.60 16.45
C THR A 126 34.17 -4.51 15.26
N GLU A 127 33.56 -3.36 15.00
CA GLU A 127 32.52 -3.14 14.00
C GLU A 127 31.23 -3.97 14.24
N THR A 128 31.07 -4.51 15.45
CA THR A 128 29.91 -5.35 15.80
C THR A 128 29.15 -4.73 16.96
N VAL A 129 27.83 -4.59 16.80
CA VAL A 129 26.94 -4.14 17.87
C VAL A 129 25.79 -5.14 18.01
N LEU A 130 25.47 -5.51 19.25
CA LEU A 130 24.31 -6.32 19.57
C LEU A 130 23.17 -5.37 20.00
N VAL A 131 22.13 -5.26 19.18
CA VAL A 131 20.93 -4.47 19.49
C VAL A 131 19.86 -5.40 20.02
N THR A 132 19.24 -5.05 21.15
CA THR A 132 18.17 -5.78 21.82
C THR A 132 17.06 -4.81 22.26
N VAL A 133 15.88 -5.33 22.58
CA VAL A 133 14.74 -4.53 23.06
C VAL A 133 15.08 -3.77 24.35
N GLU A 134 15.90 -4.38 25.21
CA GLU A 134 16.30 -3.79 26.50
C GLU A 134 17.34 -2.66 26.35
N ASN A 135 18.21 -2.73 25.32
CA ASN A 135 19.31 -1.77 25.18
C ASN A 135 19.02 -0.66 24.18
N VAL A 136 18.11 -0.84 23.22
CA VAL A 136 17.92 0.10 22.10
C VAL A 136 17.49 1.49 22.57
N GLN A 137 16.72 1.58 23.66
CA GLN A 137 16.26 2.83 24.25
C GLN A 137 17.41 3.69 24.82
N GLU A 138 18.48 3.07 25.35
CA GLU A 138 19.67 3.79 25.81
C GLU A 138 20.73 3.94 24.71
N LEU A 139 20.81 2.96 23.81
CA LEU A 139 21.85 2.86 22.79
C LEU A 139 21.64 3.86 21.64
N LEU A 140 20.40 4.04 21.15
CA LEU A 140 20.13 4.97 20.05
C LEU A 140 20.43 6.44 20.43
N PRO A 141 19.97 6.98 21.59
CA PRO A 141 20.30 8.34 22.00
C PRO A 141 21.81 8.53 22.15
N ALA A 142 22.50 7.53 22.72
CA ALA A 142 23.94 7.57 22.89
C ALA A 142 24.70 7.55 21.55
N ALA A 143 24.24 6.75 20.58
CA ALA A 143 24.77 6.74 19.22
C ALA A 143 24.53 8.07 18.49
N CYS A 144 23.38 8.70 18.69
CA CYS A 144 23.09 10.03 18.14
C CYS A 144 23.97 11.11 18.79
N LEU A 145 24.14 11.09 20.12
CA LEU A 145 25.00 12.04 20.85
C LEU A 145 26.46 11.94 20.37
N LEU A 146 26.99 10.72 20.29
CA LEU A 146 28.36 10.47 19.86
C LEU A 146 28.51 10.41 18.32
N GLN A 147 27.44 10.69 17.56
CA GLN A 147 27.42 10.68 16.09
C GLN A 147 27.95 9.40 15.45
N LEU A 148 27.68 8.24 16.06
CA LEU A 148 28.08 6.92 15.57
C LEU A 148 27.06 6.41 14.54
N LYS A 149 27.26 6.78 13.27
CA LYS A 149 26.31 6.50 12.16
C LYS A 149 25.98 5.01 11.99
N GLY A 150 26.98 4.12 12.15
CA GLY A 150 26.78 2.67 12.03
C GLY A 150 25.86 2.09 13.10
N VAL A 151 26.05 2.49 14.35
CA VAL A 151 25.18 2.07 15.47
C VAL A 151 23.79 2.68 15.34
N LYS A 152 23.70 3.96 14.97
CA LYS A 152 22.42 4.64 14.71
C LYS A 152 21.59 3.84 13.69
N ARG A 153 22.20 3.49 12.55
CA ARG A 153 21.54 2.73 11.50
C ARG A 153 21.10 1.35 11.97
N ALA A 154 21.97 0.60 12.65
CA ALA A 154 21.62 -0.72 13.18
C ALA A 154 20.46 -0.67 14.19
N CYS A 155 20.37 0.40 14.99
CA CYS A 155 19.24 0.61 15.91
C CYS A 155 17.95 0.95 15.15
N CYS A 156 18.01 1.81 14.12
CA CYS A 156 16.85 2.10 13.26
C CYS A 156 16.34 0.85 12.55
N ASP A 157 17.22 0.08 11.90
CA ASP A 157 16.87 -1.15 11.17
C ASP A 157 16.21 -2.19 12.12
N PHE A 158 16.69 -2.28 13.37
CA PHE A 158 16.11 -3.14 14.40
C PHE A 158 14.70 -2.67 14.81
N LEU A 159 14.50 -1.37 15.02
CA LEU A 159 13.19 -0.81 15.39
C LEU A 159 12.17 -0.92 14.25
N GLU A 160 12.58 -0.68 13.01
CA GLU A 160 11.73 -0.88 11.83
C GLU A 160 11.24 -2.33 11.72
N GLY A 161 12.12 -3.30 11.97
CA GLY A 161 11.76 -4.73 11.98
C GLY A 161 10.90 -5.17 13.17
N GLN A 162 10.61 -4.28 14.13
CA GLN A 162 9.79 -4.55 15.32
C GLN A 162 8.56 -3.64 15.42
N LEU A 163 8.22 -2.91 14.34
CA LEU A 163 7.01 -2.10 14.28
C LEU A 163 5.76 -2.98 14.43
N ASP A 164 4.92 -2.61 15.40
CA ASP A 164 3.66 -3.27 15.74
C ASP A 164 2.58 -2.22 16.06
N PRO A 165 1.28 -2.51 15.85
CA PRO A 165 0.21 -1.56 16.17
C PRO A 165 0.23 -1.08 17.63
N THR A 166 0.81 -1.87 18.54
CA THR A 166 0.93 -1.53 19.97
C THR A 166 2.06 -0.55 20.31
N ASN A 167 3.07 -0.40 19.44
CA ASN A 167 4.31 0.35 19.74
C ASN A 167 4.69 1.43 18.71
N CYS A 168 3.99 1.48 17.57
CA CYS A 168 4.40 2.32 16.45
C CYS A 168 4.39 3.82 16.77
N LEU A 169 3.49 4.28 17.66
CA LEU A 169 3.38 5.68 18.05
C LEU A 169 4.54 6.07 18.97
N GLY A 170 4.89 5.19 19.92
CA GLY A 170 6.06 5.35 20.77
C GLY A 170 7.37 5.37 19.98
N ILE A 171 7.53 4.45 19.01
CA ILE A 171 8.71 4.41 18.14
C ILE A 171 8.81 5.68 17.29
N ARG A 172 7.69 6.21 16.78
CA ARG A 172 7.66 7.47 16.02
C ARG A 172 8.14 8.66 16.87
N ASP A 173 7.60 8.83 18.08
CA ASP A 173 7.98 9.91 19.00
C ASP A 173 9.45 9.81 19.45
N PHE A 174 9.90 8.57 19.70
CA PHE A 174 11.29 8.28 20.00
C PHE A 174 12.22 8.64 18.82
N ALA A 175 11.82 8.31 17.60
CA ALA A 175 12.57 8.65 16.39
C ALA A 175 12.61 10.17 16.15
N GLU A 176 11.51 10.88 16.37
CA GLU A 176 11.42 12.33 16.27
C GLU A 176 12.35 13.03 17.27
N THR A 177 12.31 12.60 18.54
CA THR A 177 13.17 13.12 19.62
C THR A 177 14.66 12.98 19.30
N HIS A 178 15.05 11.93 18.58
CA HIS A 178 16.44 11.67 18.20
C HIS A 178 16.78 12.03 16.75
N ASN A 179 15.90 12.75 16.05
CA ASN A 179 16.08 13.18 14.67
C ASN A 179 16.46 12.02 13.73
N CYS A 180 15.73 10.91 13.86
CA CYS A 180 15.82 9.73 13.00
C CYS A 180 14.66 9.79 11.99
N LEU A 181 14.81 10.62 10.96
CA LEU A 181 13.73 10.92 10.01
C LEU A 181 13.22 9.68 9.26
N ASP A 182 14.11 8.77 8.86
CA ASP A 182 13.74 7.56 8.11
C ASP A 182 12.83 6.65 8.97
N LEU A 183 13.25 6.35 10.20
CA LEU A 183 12.48 5.56 11.17
C LEU A 183 11.16 6.25 11.54
N MET A 184 11.19 7.57 11.73
CA MET A 184 9.99 8.36 12.03
C MET A 184 8.96 8.24 10.89
N GLN A 185 9.41 8.37 9.65
CA GLN A 185 8.56 8.24 8.47
C GLN A 185 8.03 6.81 8.30
N ALA A 186 8.87 5.80 8.54
CA ALA A 186 8.45 4.40 8.50
C ALA A 186 7.36 4.10 9.55
N ALA A 187 7.55 4.56 10.79
CA ALA A 187 6.57 4.42 11.86
C ALA A 187 5.26 5.21 11.58
N GLU A 188 5.37 6.41 11.01
CA GLU A 188 4.21 7.22 10.62
C GLU A 188 3.38 6.54 9.51
N LEU A 189 4.02 6.04 8.46
CA LEU A 189 3.37 5.27 7.40
C LEU A 189 2.70 4.00 7.94
N PHE A 190 3.39 3.28 8.83
CA PHE A 190 2.83 2.11 9.49
C PHE A 190 1.57 2.45 10.30
N SER A 191 1.61 3.54 11.08
CA SER A 191 0.46 4.00 11.88
C SER A 191 -0.74 4.40 11.03
N GLN A 192 -0.51 4.99 9.84
CA GLN A 192 -1.56 5.34 8.89
C GLN A 192 -2.21 4.12 8.25
N LYS A 193 -1.42 3.09 7.96
CA LYS A 193 -1.87 1.83 7.36
C LYS A 193 -2.67 0.96 8.33
N HIS A 194 -2.22 0.87 9.58
CA HIS A 194 -2.84 0.05 10.62
C HIS A 194 -3.70 0.88 11.58
N PHE A 195 -4.20 2.04 11.16
CA PHE A 195 -4.88 3.00 12.03
C PHE A 195 -6.02 2.37 12.84
N SER A 196 -6.86 1.53 12.21
CA SER A 196 -7.98 0.85 12.86
C SER A 196 -7.57 -0.05 14.03
N GLU A 197 -6.35 -0.59 14.02
CA GLU A 197 -5.77 -1.40 15.10
C GLU A 197 -5.07 -0.51 16.13
N VAL A 198 -4.27 0.46 15.68
CA VAL A 198 -3.50 1.39 16.52
C VAL A 198 -4.40 2.14 17.52
N VAL A 199 -5.57 2.60 17.07
CA VAL A 199 -6.51 3.37 17.92
C VAL A 199 -7.15 2.55 19.03
N GLN A 200 -7.01 1.21 19.01
CA GLN A 200 -7.52 0.32 20.06
C GLN A 200 -6.53 0.15 21.21
N HIS A 201 -5.26 0.55 21.02
CA HIS A 201 -4.18 0.32 21.97
C HIS A 201 -3.93 1.52 22.90
N GLU A 202 -3.23 1.23 24.01
CA GLU A 202 -3.01 2.20 25.09
C GLU A 202 -2.14 3.40 24.66
N GLU A 203 -1.15 3.21 23.79
CA GLU A 203 -0.29 4.30 23.30
C GLU A 203 -1.10 5.44 22.69
N PHE A 204 -2.13 5.12 21.90
CA PHE A 204 -3.02 6.11 21.31
C PHE A 204 -3.82 6.87 22.39
N MET A 205 -4.32 6.16 23.41
CA MET A 205 -5.10 6.76 24.50
C MET A 205 -4.28 7.74 25.35
N LEU A 206 -2.97 7.53 25.43
CA LEU A 206 -2.04 8.37 26.20
C LEU A 206 -1.54 9.61 25.43
N LEU A 207 -1.78 9.69 24.11
CA LEU A 207 -1.37 10.85 23.31
C LEU A 207 -1.97 12.17 23.80
N CYS A 208 -1.21 13.25 23.58
CA CYS A 208 -1.69 14.62 23.80
C CYS A 208 -2.63 15.06 22.65
N GLN A 209 -3.37 16.15 22.87
CA GLN A 209 -4.35 16.67 21.91
C GLN A 209 -3.71 16.94 20.53
N ALA A 210 -2.56 17.61 20.48
CA ALA A 210 -1.91 17.99 19.23
C ALA A 210 -1.51 16.79 18.37
N GLU A 211 -1.07 15.70 19.02
CA GLU A 211 -0.70 14.46 18.33
C GLU A 211 -1.91 13.71 17.78
N VAL A 212 -3.00 13.64 18.55
CA VAL A 212 -4.26 13.06 18.07
C VAL A 212 -4.82 13.88 16.92
N GLU A 213 -4.81 15.21 17.04
CA GLU A 213 -5.24 16.13 15.97
C GLU A 213 -4.45 15.89 14.69
N LYS A 214 -3.11 15.81 14.77
CA LYS A 214 -2.23 15.52 13.63
C LYS A 214 -2.60 14.20 12.95
N LEU A 215 -2.91 13.16 13.72
CA LEU A 215 -3.36 11.87 13.20
C LEU A 215 -4.72 11.99 12.52
N ILE A 216 -5.78 12.42 13.22
CA ILE A 216 -7.16 12.42 12.68
C ILE A 216 -7.36 13.43 11.53
N LYS A 217 -6.54 14.47 11.46
CA LYS A 217 -6.54 15.43 10.34
C LYS A 217 -5.86 14.87 9.09
N CYS A 218 -5.10 13.79 9.21
CA CYS A 218 -4.39 13.19 8.09
C CYS A 218 -5.36 12.56 7.08
N ASP A 219 -5.32 13.06 5.85
CA ASP A 219 -6.13 12.55 4.74
C ASP A 219 -5.63 11.19 4.24
N GLU A 220 -4.42 10.79 4.61
CA GLU A 220 -3.74 9.57 4.15
C GLU A 220 -4.00 8.35 5.05
N ILE A 221 -4.81 8.47 6.10
CA ILE A 221 -5.20 7.32 6.94
C ILE A 221 -5.96 6.27 6.10
N GLN A 222 -5.56 5.01 6.23
CA GLN A 222 -6.22 3.88 5.57
C GLN A 222 -7.39 3.36 6.41
N VAL A 223 -8.58 3.88 6.13
CA VAL A 223 -9.83 3.42 6.75
C VAL A 223 -10.90 3.20 5.68
N ASP A 224 -11.70 2.14 5.84
CA ASP A 224 -12.82 1.80 4.93
C ASP A 224 -14.04 2.72 5.09
N SER A 225 -14.17 3.33 6.26
CA SER A 225 -15.22 4.28 6.62
C SER A 225 -14.69 5.28 7.65
N GLU A 226 -15.43 6.35 7.95
CA GLU A 226 -15.07 7.27 9.04
C GLU A 226 -15.44 6.72 10.43
N GLU A 227 -16.06 5.54 10.53
CA GLU A 227 -16.51 4.97 11.80
C GLU A 227 -15.32 4.74 12.77
N PRO A 228 -14.18 4.13 12.35
CA PRO A 228 -13.03 3.96 13.22
C PRO A 228 -12.42 5.28 13.68
N VAL A 229 -12.50 6.34 12.86
CA VAL A 229 -11.98 7.67 13.22
C VAL A 229 -12.84 8.34 14.28
N PHE A 230 -14.17 8.25 14.12
CA PHE A 230 -15.11 8.74 15.14
C PHE A 230 -14.93 8.00 16.47
N GLU A 231 -14.83 6.67 16.42
CA GLU A 231 -14.64 5.83 17.60
C GLU A 231 -13.30 6.12 18.29
N ALA A 232 -12.23 6.35 17.53
CA ALA A 232 -10.92 6.73 18.06
C ALA A 232 -11.00 8.02 18.88
N VAL A 233 -11.60 9.09 18.32
CA VAL A 233 -11.79 10.37 19.03
C VAL A 233 -12.63 10.17 20.29
N LEU A 234 -13.72 9.42 20.18
CA LEU A 234 -14.63 9.21 21.30
C LEU A 234 -13.98 8.39 22.43
N ASN A 235 -13.22 7.35 22.09
CA ASN A 235 -12.50 6.52 23.07
C ASN A 235 -11.37 7.30 23.76
N TRP A 236 -10.64 8.13 23.00
CA TRP A 236 -9.60 9.01 23.56
C TRP A 236 -10.19 10.03 24.56
N VAL A 237 -11.35 10.63 24.26
CA VAL A 237 -12.06 11.51 25.20
C VAL A 237 -12.61 10.73 26.40
N LYS A 238 -13.18 9.54 26.18
CA LYS A 238 -13.72 8.69 27.26
C LYS A 238 -12.62 8.23 28.24
N HIS A 239 -11.38 8.08 27.80
CA HIS A 239 -10.25 7.70 28.65
C HIS A 239 -9.92 8.76 29.72
N ASN A 240 -9.97 10.05 29.40
CA ASN A 240 -9.85 11.15 30.38
C ASN A 240 -10.94 12.21 30.16
N ARG A 241 -12.17 11.89 30.60
CA ARG A 241 -13.32 12.77 30.42
C ARG A 241 -13.14 14.17 31.02
N LYS A 242 -12.54 14.28 32.21
CA LYS A 242 -12.48 15.56 32.94
C LYS A 242 -11.72 16.65 32.18
N ASP A 243 -10.60 16.26 31.55
CA ASP A 243 -9.73 17.21 30.87
C ASP A 243 -10.03 17.27 29.36
N ARG A 244 -10.53 16.18 28.76
CA ARG A 244 -10.67 16.06 27.30
C ARG A 244 -12.05 16.38 26.74
N GLU A 245 -13.09 16.40 27.58
CA GLU A 245 -14.47 16.67 27.12
C GLU A 245 -14.60 18.04 26.44
N ALA A 246 -13.83 19.04 26.88
CA ALA A 246 -13.81 20.38 26.27
C ALA A 246 -13.30 20.38 24.81
N PHE A 247 -12.40 19.46 24.46
CA PHE A 247 -11.78 19.39 23.13
C PHE A 247 -12.58 18.55 22.13
N LEU A 248 -13.63 17.84 22.58
CA LEU A 248 -14.40 16.94 21.72
C LEU A 248 -14.96 17.66 20.49
N SER A 249 -15.46 18.89 20.65
CA SER A 249 -16.02 19.65 19.52
C SER A 249 -14.97 19.97 18.47
N GLU A 250 -13.78 20.39 18.89
CA GLU A 250 -12.66 20.70 17.98
C GLU A 250 -12.18 19.44 17.27
N MET A 251 -12.09 18.31 17.98
CA MET A 251 -11.67 17.03 17.37
C MET A 251 -12.69 16.50 16.36
N LEU A 252 -13.99 16.65 16.62
CA LEU A 252 -15.05 16.21 15.69
C LEU A 252 -15.11 17.02 14.39
N GLU A 253 -14.50 18.21 14.32
CA GLU A 253 -14.37 18.96 13.06
C GLU A 253 -13.46 18.25 12.05
N PHE A 254 -12.52 17.43 12.52
CA PHE A 254 -11.62 16.64 11.66
C PHE A 254 -12.21 15.28 11.27
N VAL A 255 -13.32 14.88 11.88
CA VAL A 255 -14.07 13.67 11.52
C VAL A 255 -15.06 14.02 10.42
N ARG A 256 -15.07 13.24 9.34
CA ARG A 256 -15.86 13.54 8.14
C ARG A 256 -17.27 12.96 8.28
N LEU A 257 -18.00 13.43 9.31
CA LEU A 257 -19.33 12.96 9.70
C LEU A 257 -20.34 12.89 8.52
N PRO A 258 -20.37 13.83 7.55
CA PRO A 258 -21.27 13.74 6.38
C PRO A 258 -21.07 12.51 5.49
N LEU A 259 -19.92 11.81 5.60
CA LEU A 259 -19.62 10.58 4.86
C LEU A 259 -20.04 9.32 5.59
N LEU A 260 -20.43 9.43 6.86
CA LEU A 260 -20.98 8.31 7.61
C LEU A 260 -22.37 7.96 7.11
N THR A 261 -22.80 6.74 7.37
CA THR A 261 -24.16 6.36 7.01
C THR A 261 -25.18 7.12 7.89
N PRO A 262 -26.36 7.50 7.34
CA PRO A 262 -27.40 8.17 8.13
C PRO A 262 -27.81 7.38 9.38
N ARG A 263 -27.70 6.04 9.32
CA ARG A 263 -27.98 5.15 10.45
C ARG A 263 -26.94 5.28 11.54
N TYR A 264 -25.65 5.23 11.20
CA TYR A 264 -24.60 5.40 12.19
C TYR A 264 -24.73 6.78 12.88
N ILE A 265 -25.04 7.82 12.11
CA ILE A 265 -25.28 9.16 12.67
C ILE A 265 -26.48 9.17 13.64
N THR A 266 -27.58 8.50 13.32
CA THR A 266 -28.83 8.56 14.12
C THR A 266 -28.89 7.54 15.26
N ASP A 267 -28.33 6.35 15.08
CA ASP A 267 -28.40 5.23 16.03
C ASP A 267 -27.19 5.19 16.98
N VAL A 268 -26.04 5.76 16.59
CA VAL A 268 -24.79 5.73 17.38
C VAL A 268 -24.37 7.13 17.83
N ILE A 269 -24.24 8.08 16.91
CA ILE A 269 -23.69 9.42 17.21
C ILE A 269 -24.70 10.30 17.96
N ASP A 270 -25.93 10.40 17.46
CA ASP A 270 -26.99 11.24 18.05
C ASP A 270 -27.37 10.86 19.50
N PRO A 271 -27.44 9.56 19.88
CA PRO A 271 -27.73 9.19 21.26
C PRO A 271 -26.50 9.26 22.19
N GLU A 272 -25.27 9.39 21.69
CA GLU A 272 -24.06 9.42 22.52
C GLU A 272 -24.08 10.63 23.49
N PRO A 273 -24.00 10.41 24.81
CA PRO A 273 -24.14 11.47 25.81
C PRO A 273 -23.17 12.63 25.64
N LEU A 274 -21.91 12.35 25.28
CA LEU A 274 -20.88 13.38 25.10
C LEU A 274 -21.20 14.34 23.95
N VAL A 275 -21.78 13.80 22.86
CA VAL A 275 -22.22 14.59 21.71
C VAL A 275 -23.49 15.35 22.05
N ARG A 276 -24.46 14.71 22.70
CA ARG A 276 -25.76 15.32 23.03
C ARG A 276 -25.68 16.45 24.05
N CYS A 277 -24.71 16.41 24.96
CA CYS A 277 -24.51 17.44 25.98
C CYS A 277 -23.79 18.69 25.44
N SER A 278 -23.15 18.62 24.26
CA SER A 278 -22.37 19.71 23.68
C SER A 278 -23.07 20.34 22.48
N LEU A 279 -23.41 21.64 22.57
CA LEU A 279 -24.07 22.36 21.47
C LEU A 279 -23.23 22.35 20.17
N PRO A 280 -21.92 22.67 20.19
CA PRO A 280 -21.10 22.62 18.98
C PRO A 280 -21.05 21.22 18.33
N CYS A 281 -21.01 20.15 19.13
CA CYS A 281 -21.01 18.79 18.59
C CYS A 281 -22.34 18.47 17.89
N ARG A 282 -23.45 18.94 18.46
CA ARG A 282 -24.79 18.80 17.84
C ARG A 282 -24.89 19.57 16.54
N ASP A 283 -24.30 20.77 16.45
CA ASP A 283 -24.28 21.54 15.20
C ASP A 283 -23.56 20.77 14.08
N LEU A 284 -22.45 20.10 14.38
CA LEU A 284 -21.72 19.25 13.42
C LEU A 284 -22.53 18.03 12.98
N VAL A 285 -23.27 17.40 13.90
CA VAL A 285 -24.18 16.28 13.60
C VAL A 285 -25.38 16.76 12.77
N ASP A 286 -25.92 17.93 13.09
CA ASP A 286 -27.03 18.54 12.36
C ASP A 286 -26.60 18.97 10.95
N GLU A 287 -25.35 19.40 10.76
CA GLU A 287 -24.77 19.61 9.43
C GLU A 287 -24.71 18.31 8.63
N ALA A 288 -24.22 17.21 9.22
CA ALA A 288 -24.20 15.90 8.57
C ALA A 288 -25.62 15.40 8.24
N LYS A 289 -26.57 15.56 9.16
CA LYS A 289 -28.00 15.28 8.91
C LYS A 289 -28.55 16.14 7.77
N LYS A 290 -28.29 17.46 7.75
CA LYS A 290 -28.71 18.37 6.67
C LYS A 290 -28.11 17.96 5.33
N PHE A 291 -26.85 17.54 5.31
CA PHE A 291 -26.19 17.01 4.13
C PHE A 291 -26.97 15.80 3.60
N HIS A 292 -27.34 14.82 4.44
CA HIS A 292 -28.17 13.71 3.99
C HIS A 292 -29.60 14.11 3.58
N LEU A 293 -30.22 15.07 4.27
CA LEU A 293 -31.60 15.50 4.05
C LEU A 293 -31.80 16.43 2.85
N ARG A 294 -30.76 17.14 2.37
CA ARG A 294 -30.84 18.10 1.26
C ARG A 294 -29.80 17.84 0.16
N PRO A 295 -29.98 16.80 -0.68
CA PRO A 295 -29.08 16.49 -1.79
C PRO A 295 -28.84 17.67 -2.75
N GLU A 296 -29.88 18.46 -3.00
CA GLU A 296 -29.87 19.60 -3.94
C GLU A 296 -28.88 20.71 -3.56
N LEU A 297 -28.55 20.88 -2.27
CA LEU A 297 -27.64 21.94 -1.80
C LEU A 297 -26.21 21.46 -1.58
N ARG A 298 -25.90 20.19 -1.83
CA ARG A 298 -24.59 19.63 -1.47
C ARG A 298 -23.43 20.25 -2.24
N SER A 299 -23.67 20.71 -3.47
CA SER A 299 -22.70 21.48 -4.26
C SER A 299 -22.29 22.79 -3.57
N GLU A 300 -23.21 23.39 -2.81
CA GLU A 300 -22.97 24.61 -2.01
C GLU A 300 -22.38 24.29 -0.61
N MET A 301 -22.48 23.03 -0.17
CA MET A 301 -22.00 22.54 1.13
C MET A 301 -20.64 21.82 1.04
N GLN A 302 -19.92 21.93 -0.09
CA GLN A 302 -18.61 21.30 -0.30
C GLN A 302 -17.57 21.84 0.69
N GLY A 303 -16.86 20.94 1.37
CA GLY A 303 -15.76 21.28 2.27
C GLY A 303 -14.88 20.08 2.62
N PRO A 304 -13.84 20.27 3.46
CA PRO A 304 -12.93 19.20 3.86
C PRO A 304 -13.63 17.99 4.50
N ARG A 305 -14.76 18.22 5.18
CA ARG A 305 -15.55 17.16 5.85
C ARG A 305 -16.49 16.39 4.93
N THR A 306 -16.68 16.84 3.69
CA THR A 306 -17.55 16.18 2.70
C THR A 306 -16.76 15.47 1.60
N GLN A 307 -15.43 15.40 1.71
CA GLN A 307 -14.54 14.70 0.79
C GLN A 307 -14.03 13.42 1.46
N ALA A 308 -13.89 12.30 0.76
CA ALA A 308 -13.40 11.03 1.34
C ALA A 308 -11.87 11.01 1.52
N ARG A 309 -11.35 10.23 2.49
CA ARG A 309 -9.90 10.17 2.77
C ARG A 309 -9.17 9.58 1.56
N LEU A 310 -7.95 10.06 1.31
CA LEU A 310 -7.08 9.62 0.22
C LEU A 310 -6.40 8.28 0.50
N GLY A 311 -6.40 7.85 1.77
CA GLY A 311 -5.37 7.00 2.37
C GLY A 311 -5.14 5.63 1.79
N ALA A 312 -6.15 4.91 1.30
CA ALA A 312 -5.85 3.71 0.52
C ALA A 312 -5.33 4.15 -0.85
N LYS A 313 -4.09 3.78 -1.19
CA LYS A 313 -3.56 3.94 -2.55
C LYS A 313 -4.26 2.94 -3.47
N GLU A 314 -5.53 3.21 -3.73
CA GLU A 314 -6.35 2.46 -4.65
C GLU A 314 -5.99 2.86 -6.08
N VAL A 315 -5.68 1.87 -6.90
CA VAL A 315 -5.43 2.03 -8.32
C VAL A 315 -6.49 1.25 -9.10
N LEU A 316 -6.93 1.82 -10.22
CA LEU A 316 -7.86 1.17 -11.14
C LEU A 316 -7.06 0.40 -12.18
N LEU A 317 -7.40 -0.87 -12.37
CA LEU A 317 -6.82 -1.72 -13.41
C LEU A 317 -7.84 -2.02 -14.48
N VAL A 318 -7.44 -1.88 -15.74
CA VAL A 318 -8.24 -2.21 -16.92
C VAL A 318 -7.49 -3.21 -17.79
N ILE A 319 -8.04 -4.41 -17.92
CA ILE A 319 -7.34 -5.58 -18.46
C ILE A 319 -8.07 -6.14 -19.67
N GLY A 320 -7.33 -6.30 -20.76
CA GLY A 320 -7.83 -6.94 -21.97
C GLY A 320 -9.00 -6.16 -22.60
N GLY A 321 -9.95 -6.89 -23.16
CA GLY A 321 -11.10 -6.36 -23.87
C GLY A 321 -10.98 -6.52 -25.38
N PHE A 322 -11.83 -5.80 -26.11
CA PHE A 322 -11.85 -5.74 -27.57
C PHE A 322 -11.46 -4.34 -28.03
N GLY A 323 -10.34 -4.23 -28.75
CA GLY A 323 -9.76 -2.94 -29.15
C GLY A 323 -10.27 -2.42 -30.49
N SER A 324 -9.91 -1.18 -30.83
CA SER A 324 -10.27 -0.50 -32.08
C SER A 324 -9.75 -1.19 -33.35
N GLN A 325 -8.71 -2.01 -33.23
CA GLN A 325 -8.22 -2.93 -34.28
C GLN A 325 -9.15 -4.13 -34.54
N GLN A 326 -10.35 -4.14 -33.98
CA GLN A 326 -11.35 -5.21 -34.09
C GLN A 326 -10.81 -6.59 -33.68
N SER A 327 -10.00 -6.62 -32.62
CA SER A 327 -9.39 -7.84 -32.11
C SER A 327 -9.35 -7.85 -30.58
N PRO A 328 -9.43 -9.02 -29.93
CA PRO A 328 -9.12 -9.13 -28.50
C PRO A 328 -7.72 -8.59 -28.22
N ILE A 329 -7.55 -7.93 -27.07
CA ILE A 329 -6.27 -7.36 -26.64
C ILE A 329 -5.80 -8.00 -25.33
N ASP A 330 -4.50 -7.83 -25.06
CA ASP A 330 -3.76 -8.33 -23.89
C ASP A 330 -3.23 -7.16 -23.02
N ILE A 331 -3.64 -5.94 -23.34
CA ILE A 331 -3.13 -4.73 -22.73
C ILE A 331 -3.70 -4.57 -21.31
N VAL A 332 -2.82 -4.28 -20.36
CA VAL A 332 -3.17 -3.92 -18.98
C VAL A 332 -2.79 -2.46 -18.74
N GLU A 333 -3.79 -1.63 -18.45
CA GLU A 333 -3.61 -0.22 -18.11
C GLU A 333 -3.97 0.00 -16.63
N LYS A 334 -3.10 0.69 -15.90
CA LYS A 334 -3.28 1.11 -14.51
C LYS A 334 -3.51 2.61 -14.45
N TYR A 335 -4.53 3.04 -13.72
CA TYR A 335 -4.79 4.44 -13.39
C TYR A 335 -4.55 4.69 -11.91
N ASP A 336 -3.65 5.63 -11.62
CA ASP A 336 -3.46 6.13 -10.26
C ASP A 336 -4.26 7.42 -10.08
N PRO A 337 -5.32 7.43 -9.25
CA PRO A 337 -6.12 8.62 -9.00
C PRO A 337 -5.39 9.73 -8.22
N LYS A 338 -4.25 9.45 -7.55
CA LYS A 338 -3.42 10.49 -6.91
C LYS A 338 -2.66 11.30 -7.97
N THR A 339 -1.97 10.62 -8.88
CA THR A 339 -1.19 11.28 -9.94
C THR A 339 -2.04 11.69 -11.14
N LYS A 340 -3.22 11.05 -11.28
CA LYS A 340 -4.13 11.14 -12.44
C LYS A 340 -3.49 10.63 -13.73
N GLU A 341 -2.48 9.77 -13.63
CA GLU A 341 -1.75 9.23 -14.76
C GLU A 341 -2.16 7.78 -15.08
N TRP A 342 -2.06 7.45 -16.35
CA TRP A 342 -2.19 6.08 -16.85
C TRP A 342 -0.80 5.50 -17.11
N THR A 343 -0.55 4.32 -16.57
CA THR A 343 0.69 3.55 -16.77
C THR A 343 0.37 2.17 -17.31
N SER A 344 1.19 1.66 -18.21
CA SER A 344 1.06 0.28 -18.69
C SER A 344 1.68 -0.69 -17.70
N LEU A 345 0.98 -1.79 -17.44
CA LEU A 345 1.51 -2.93 -16.69
C LEU A 345 1.88 -4.07 -17.65
N PRO A 346 2.59 -5.11 -17.16
CA PRO A 346 2.84 -6.31 -17.95
C PRO A 346 1.56 -6.86 -18.58
N ASN A 347 1.61 -7.12 -19.88
CA ASN A 347 0.48 -7.65 -20.63
C ASN A 347 0.16 -9.08 -20.19
N ILE A 348 -1.13 -9.44 -20.23
CA ILE A 348 -1.55 -10.83 -20.00
C ILE A 348 -1.00 -11.74 -21.11
N ALA A 349 -0.73 -13.00 -20.79
CA ALA A 349 -0.05 -13.92 -21.72
C ALA A 349 -0.88 -14.22 -22.97
N ARG A 350 -2.21 -14.15 -22.85
CA ARG A 350 -3.15 -14.39 -23.95
C ARG A 350 -4.12 -13.22 -24.08
N LYS A 351 -4.39 -12.80 -25.32
CA LYS A 351 -5.41 -11.81 -25.64
C LYS A 351 -6.80 -12.31 -25.23
N ARG A 352 -7.56 -11.50 -24.49
CA ARG A 352 -8.87 -11.88 -23.93
C ARG A 352 -9.84 -10.71 -24.06
N ARG A 353 -10.99 -10.95 -24.70
CA ARG A 353 -12.20 -10.11 -24.55
C ARG A 353 -13.26 -10.86 -23.75
N TYR A 354 -14.34 -10.18 -23.37
CA TYR A 354 -15.43 -10.80 -22.58
C TYR A 354 -14.92 -11.34 -21.24
N VAL A 355 -13.89 -10.70 -20.70
CA VAL A 355 -13.10 -11.20 -19.58
C VAL A 355 -13.60 -10.60 -18.28
N ALA A 356 -13.65 -11.41 -17.23
CA ALA A 356 -13.96 -10.95 -15.89
C ALA A 356 -12.67 -10.80 -15.08
N THR A 357 -12.64 -9.84 -14.17
CA THR A 357 -11.47 -9.61 -13.31
C THR A 357 -11.88 -9.28 -11.90
N VAL A 358 -11.09 -9.72 -10.93
CA VAL A 358 -11.24 -9.37 -9.52
C VAL A 358 -9.87 -9.20 -8.87
N SER A 359 -9.82 -8.46 -7.78
CA SER A 359 -8.66 -8.37 -6.90
C SER A 359 -8.94 -9.14 -5.60
N LEU A 360 -7.95 -9.90 -5.13
CA LEU A 360 -8.03 -10.63 -3.86
C LEU A 360 -6.62 -10.82 -3.29
N HIS A 361 -6.40 -10.43 -2.03
CA HIS A 361 -5.09 -10.49 -1.34
C HIS A 361 -3.94 -9.86 -2.15
N ASP A 362 -4.13 -8.64 -2.64
CA ASP A 362 -3.15 -7.91 -3.47
C ASP A 362 -2.79 -8.60 -4.80
N ARG A 363 -3.61 -9.57 -5.20
CA ARG A 363 -3.47 -10.28 -6.48
C ARG A 363 -4.62 -9.94 -7.40
N VAL A 364 -4.32 -9.92 -8.69
CA VAL A 364 -5.29 -9.62 -9.73
C VAL A 364 -5.55 -10.89 -10.52
N TYR A 365 -6.81 -11.30 -10.59
CA TYR A 365 -7.24 -12.50 -11.31
C TYR A 365 -7.96 -12.11 -12.59
N VAL A 366 -7.54 -12.73 -13.70
CA VAL A 366 -8.12 -12.57 -15.04
C VAL A 366 -8.78 -13.88 -15.43
N ILE A 367 -10.11 -13.87 -15.46
CA ILE A 367 -10.94 -15.07 -15.39
C ILE A 367 -11.66 -15.29 -16.71
N GLY A 368 -11.38 -16.43 -17.36
CA GLY A 368 -12.09 -16.85 -18.57
C GLY A 368 -11.91 -15.89 -19.74
N GLY A 369 -13.01 -15.58 -20.42
CA GLY A 369 -13.06 -14.74 -21.60
C GLY A 369 -13.01 -15.51 -22.92
N TYR A 370 -12.65 -14.78 -23.98
CA TYR A 370 -12.61 -15.25 -25.36
C TYR A 370 -11.39 -14.66 -26.08
N ASP A 371 -10.60 -15.52 -26.72
CA ASP A 371 -9.35 -15.13 -27.39
C ASP A 371 -9.50 -14.89 -28.90
N GLY A 372 -10.74 -14.88 -29.41
CA GLY A 372 -11.02 -14.82 -30.85
C GLY A 372 -11.18 -16.20 -31.50
N ARG A 373 -10.90 -17.30 -30.79
CA ARG A 373 -11.12 -18.67 -31.29
C ARG A 373 -11.99 -19.50 -30.35
N SER A 374 -11.71 -19.47 -29.06
CA SER A 374 -12.33 -20.34 -28.05
C SER A 374 -12.68 -19.58 -26.78
N ARG A 375 -13.79 -19.95 -26.14
CA ARG A 375 -14.09 -19.50 -24.78
C ARG A 375 -13.15 -20.21 -23.82
N LEU A 376 -12.74 -19.50 -22.77
CA LEU A 376 -11.65 -19.91 -21.90
C LEU A 376 -12.17 -20.30 -20.52
N SER A 377 -11.56 -21.33 -19.94
CA SER A 377 -11.64 -21.64 -18.51
C SER A 377 -10.34 -21.27 -17.78
N SER A 378 -9.32 -20.81 -18.51
CA SER A 378 -8.03 -20.44 -17.95
C SER A 378 -8.15 -19.19 -17.09
N VAL A 379 -7.39 -19.16 -16.01
CA VAL A 379 -7.31 -18.03 -15.10
C VAL A 379 -5.85 -17.64 -14.96
N GLU A 380 -5.56 -16.37 -15.19
CA GLU A 380 -4.23 -15.79 -14.97
C GLU A 380 -4.27 -14.95 -13.71
N CYS A 381 -3.17 -14.97 -12.95
CA CYS A 381 -3.00 -14.23 -11.72
C CYS A 381 -1.74 -13.38 -11.83
N LEU A 382 -1.81 -12.16 -11.32
CA LEU A 382 -0.68 -11.26 -11.15
C LEU A 382 -0.55 -10.96 -9.66
N ASP A 383 0.60 -11.29 -9.09
CA ASP A 383 0.98 -10.79 -7.76
C ASP A 383 1.44 -9.35 -7.95
N TYR A 384 0.69 -8.40 -7.39
CA TYR A 384 1.04 -7.00 -7.52
C TYR A 384 1.82 -6.56 -6.27
N THR A 385 3.12 -6.38 -6.45
CA THR A 385 3.97 -5.66 -5.50
C THR A 385 4.27 -4.29 -6.12
N ALA A 386 4.15 -3.21 -5.35
CA ALA A 386 4.33 -1.85 -5.89
C ALA A 386 5.74 -1.60 -6.49
N ASP A 387 6.71 -2.46 -6.15
CA ASP A 387 8.13 -2.29 -6.42
C ASP A 387 8.71 -3.26 -7.46
N GLU A 388 7.95 -4.27 -7.95
CA GLU A 388 8.44 -5.22 -8.96
C GLU A 388 7.50 -5.27 -10.18
N ASP A 389 8.10 -5.40 -11.38
CA ASP A 389 7.38 -5.72 -12.61
C ASP A 389 6.79 -7.14 -12.46
N GLY A 390 5.59 -7.24 -11.88
CA GLY A 390 4.93 -8.51 -11.60
C GLY A 390 4.78 -9.38 -12.85
N VAL A 391 4.89 -10.70 -12.69
CA VAL A 391 4.76 -11.65 -13.78
C VAL A 391 3.43 -12.38 -13.70
N TRP A 392 2.68 -12.40 -14.80
CA TRP A 392 1.46 -13.20 -14.90
C TRP A 392 1.78 -14.69 -14.85
N TYR A 393 1.09 -15.43 -13.98
CA TYR A 393 1.14 -16.88 -13.90
C TYR A 393 -0.26 -17.48 -14.01
N THR A 394 -0.34 -18.76 -14.37
CA THR A 394 -1.62 -19.47 -14.49
C THR A 394 -1.94 -20.20 -13.19
N VAL A 395 -3.18 -20.06 -12.72
CA VAL A 395 -3.75 -20.83 -11.60
C VAL A 395 -4.69 -21.91 -12.11
N ALA A 396 -5.28 -22.70 -11.22
CA ALA A 396 -6.22 -23.75 -11.59
C ALA A 396 -7.31 -23.24 -12.55
N THR A 397 -7.62 -24.07 -13.54
CA THR A 397 -8.63 -23.72 -14.53
C THR A 397 -10.03 -23.94 -13.96
N MET A 398 -10.97 -23.06 -14.30
CA MET A 398 -12.39 -23.26 -14.05
C MET A 398 -12.87 -24.61 -14.61
N ASN A 399 -13.92 -25.15 -13.98
CA ASN A 399 -14.59 -26.37 -14.44
C ASN A 399 -15.29 -26.14 -15.79
N VAL A 400 -15.73 -24.90 -16.04
CA VAL A 400 -16.48 -24.52 -17.23
C VAL A 400 -15.78 -23.38 -17.97
N ARG A 401 -15.88 -23.37 -19.32
CA ARG A 401 -15.41 -22.25 -20.14
C ARG A 401 -16.43 -21.12 -20.07
N ARG A 402 -15.99 -19.90 -19.81
CA ARG A 402 -16.92 -18.78 -19.59
C ARG A 402 -16.41 -17.52 -20.27
N GLY A 403 -17.13 -17.02 -21.26
CA GLY A 403 -17.04 -15.63 -21.73
C GLY A 403 -18.25 -14.83 -21.26
N LEU A 404 -18.07 -13.55 -20.94
CA LEU A 404 -19.13 -12.67 -20.38
C LEU A 404 -19.77 -13.25 -19.11
N ALA A 405 -18.97 -13.91 -18.27
CA ALA A 405 -19.40 -14.26 -16.92
C ALA A 405 -19.25 -13.05 -15.99
N GLY A 406 -20.02 -13.04 -14.92
CA GLY A 406 -19.81 -12.12 -13.81
C GLY A 406 -18.86 -12.76 -12.78
N ALA A 407 -17.94 -11.97 -12.22
CA ALA A 407 -17.04 -12.40 -11.17
C ALA A 407 -17.05 -11.41 -10.00
N THR A 408 -16.89 -11.91 -8.78
CA THR A 408 -16.84 -11.09 -7.56
C THR A 408 -16.07 -11.82 -6.46
N THR A 409 -15.73 -11.13 -5.38
CA THR A 409 -15.04 -11.69 -4.21
C THR A 409 -15.92 -11.59 -2.98
N LEU A 410 -15.95 -12.67 -2.18
CA LEU A 410 -16.65 -12.70 -0.90
C LEU A 410 -15.78 -13.45 0.11
N GLY A 411 -15.36 -12.72 1.16
CA GLY A 411 -14.31 -13.21 2.04
C GLY A 411 -13.01 -13.46 1.26
N ASP A 412 -12.35 -14.58 1.55
CA ASP A 412 -11.09 -14.97 0.91
C ASP A 412 -11.26 -15.81 -0.36
N MET A 413 -12.41 -15.68 -1.04
CA MET A 413 -12.82 -16.56 -2.13
C MET A 413 -13.32 -15.77 -3.34
N ILE A 414 -13.10 -16.32 -4.53
CA ILE A 414 -13.59 -15.74 -5.79
C ILE A 414 -14.80 -16.54 -6.27
N TYR A 415 -15.85 -15.86 -6.73
CA TYR A 415 -17.06 -16.47 -7.26
C TYR A 415 -17.26 -16.04 -8.71
N VAL A 416 -17.59 -17.00 -9.58
CA VAL A 416 -17.84 -16.76 -11.00
C VAL A 416 -19.14 -17.43 -11.41
N ALA A 417 -20.08 -16.65 -11.95
CA ALA A 417 -21.40 -17.15 -12.32
C ALA A 417 -21.76 -16.80 -13.77
N GLY A 418 -22.51 -17.71 -14.40
CA GLY A 418 -23.02 -17.50 -15.75
C GLY A 418 -21.95 -17.52 -16.83
N GLY A 419 -22.16 -16.71 -17.87
CA GLY A 419 -21.34 -16.67 -19.08
C GLY A 419 -21.74 -17.72 -20.12
N PHE A 420 -20.96 -17.78 -21.19
CA PHE A 420 -21.17 -18.64 -22.35
C PHE A 420 -19.93 -19.47 -22.66
N ASP A 421 -20.08 -20.77 -22.92
CA ASP A 421 -18.96 -21.68 -23.26
C ASP A 421 -18.66 -21.76 -24.76
N GLY A 422 -19.46 -21.09 -25.60
CA GLY A 422 -19.41 -21.23 -27.06
C GLY A 422 -20.59 -22.04 -27.64
N SER A 423 -21.35 -22.72 -26.79
CA SER A 423 -22.54 -23.50 -27.14
C SER A 423 -23.76 -23.15 -26.27
N ARG A 424 -23.58 -23.04 -24.94
CA ARG A 424 -24.65 -22.84 -23.95
C ARG A 424 -24.31 -21.69 -23.02
N ARG A 425 -25.34 -20.95 -22.61
CA ARG A 425 -25.25 -20.01 -21.48
C ARG A 425 -25.39 -20.80 -20.19
N HIS A 426 -24.71 -20.36 -19.14
CA HIS A 426 -24.67 -21.10 -17.87
C HIS A 426 -25.63 -20.51 -16.85
N THR A 427 -26.27 -21.41 -16.09
CA THR A 427 -26.86 -21.14 -14.78
C THR A 427 -25.83 -21.31 -13.66
N SER A 428 -24.76 -22.05 -13.93
CA SER A 428 -23.85 -22.50 -12.89
C SER A 428 -22.94 -21.41 -12.36
N MET A 429 -22.63 -21.54 -11.07
CA MET A 429 -21.62 -20.77 -10.37
C MET A 429 -20.53 -21.70 -9.84
N GLU A 430 -19.29 -21.22 -9.87
CA GLU A 430 -18.16 -21.90 -9.26
C GLU A 430 -17.36 -20.93 -8.39
N ARG A 431 -16.74 -21.47 -7.34
CA ARG A 431 -15.93 -20.74 -6.37
C ARG A 431 -14.50 -21.22 -6.40
N TYR A 432 -13.57 -20.30 -6.40
CA TYR A 432 -12.14 -20.56 -6.29
C TYR A 432 -11.64 -20.27 -4.89
N ASP A 433 -10.89 -21.23 -4.34
CA ASP A 433 -10.15 -21.10 -3.09
C ASP A 433 -8.65 -20.94 -3.39
N PRO A 434 -8.08 -19.73 -3.19
CA PRO A 434 -6.66 -19.49 -3.43
C PRO A 434 -5.71 -20.29 -2.56
N ASN A 435 -6.15 -20.82 -1.41
CA ASN A 435 -5.28 -21.55 -0.48
C ASN A 435 -4.96 -22.97 -0.97
N ILE A 436 -5.89 -23.57 -1.71
CA ILE A 436 -5.76 -24.93 -2.24
C ILE A 436 -5.68 -24.97 -3.77
N ASP A 437 -5.79 -23.81 -4.44
CA ASP A 437 -5.79 -23.66 -5.90
C ASP A 437 -6.84 -24.57 -6.57
N GLN A 438 -8.10 -24.47 -6.14
CA GLN A 438 -9.18 -25.31 -6.65
C GLN A 438 -10.49 -24.56 -6.90
N TRP A 439 -11.18 -24.96 -7.96
CA TRP A 439 -12.53 -24.52 -8.30
C TRP A 439 -13.58 -25.55 -7.89
N SER A 440 -14.58 -25.13 -7.12
CA SER A 440 -15.71 -25.95 -6.69
C SER A 440 -17.02 -25.45 -7.28
N MET A 441 -17.83 -26.35 -7.84
CA MET A 441 -19.18 -26.02 -8.30
C MET A 441 -20.11 -25.73 -7.13
N LEU A 442 -20.98 -24.74 -7.29
CA LEU A 442 -21.98 -24.31 -6.32
C LEU A 442 -23.40 -24.43 -6.90
N GLY A 443 -24.40 -23.96 -6.14
CA GLY A 443 -25.80 -23.93 -6.58
C GLY A 443 -26.00 -23.11 -7.86
N ASP A 444 -26.87 -23.62 -8.73
CA ASP A 444 -27.20 -23.00 -10.01
C ASP A 444 -28.23 -21.88 -9.86
N MET A 445 -28.09 -20.82 -10.66
CA MET A 445 -29.12 -19.81 -10.89
C MET A 445 -30.36 -20.44 -11.54
N GLN A 446 -31.50 -19.79 -11.39
CA GLN A 446 -32.75 -20.21 -12.03
C GLN A 446 -32.74 -19.97 -13.54
N THR A 447 -32.09 -18.88 -13.98
CA THR A 447 -32.01 -18.50 -15.39
C THR A 447 -30.56 -18.53 -15.86
N ALA A 448 -30.31 -19.06 -17.07
CA ALA A 448 -29.00 -19.00 -17.69
C ALA A 448 -28.71 -17.59 -18.19
N ARG A 449 -27.50 -17.05 -17.95
CA ARG A 449 -27.19 -15.65 -18.24
C ARG A 449 -25.76 -15.50 -18.76
N GLU A 450 -25.57 -14.81 -19.88
CA GLU A 450 -24.29 -14.16 -20.24
C GLU A 450 -24.43 -12.64 -20.20
N GLY A 451 -23.35 -11.92 -19.96
CA GLY A 451 -23.35 -10.45 -19.91
C GLY A 451 -24.11 -9.87 -18.70
N ALA A 452 -24.33 -10.70 -17.67
CA ALA A 452 -24.85 -10.27 -16.39
C ALA A 452 -23.71 -9.76 -15.50
N GLY A 453 -23.99 -8.74 -14.70
CA GLY A 453 -23.07 -8.26 -13.68
C GLY A 453 -23.20 -9.07 -12.39
N LEU A 454 -22.08 -9.26 -11.68
CA LEU A 454 -22.05 -9.91 -10.37
C LEU A 454 -21.47 -8.95 -9.33
N VAL A 455 -22.13 -8.83 -8.17
CA VAL A 455 -21.68 -7.93 -7.10
C VAL A 455 -22.03 -8.51 -5.74
N VAL A 456 -21.17 -8.29 -4.74
CA VAL A 456 -21.45 -8.65 -3.34
C VAL A 456 -22.03 -7.46 -2.61
N ALA A 457 -23.07 -7.70 -1.82
CA ALA A 457 -23.64 -6.71 -0.91
C ALA A 457 -24.13 -7.39 0.37
N SER A 458 -23.66 -6.89 1.52
CA SER A 458 -23.99 -7.43 2.86
C SER A 458 -23.81 -8.95 2.98
N GLY A 459 -22.71 -9.49 2.43
CA GLY A 459 -22.38 -10.91 2.49
C GLY A 459 -23.16 -11.82 1.52
N LEU A 460 -23.98 -11.23 0.64
CA LEU A 460 -24.77 -11.94 -0.36
C LEU A 460 -24.29 -11.58 -1.77
N ILE A 461 -24.40 -12.51 -2.72
CA ILE A 461 -23.99 -12.28 -4.12
C ILE A 461 -25.24 -12.00 -4.95
N TYR A 462 -25.23 -10.92 -5.74
CA TYR A 462 -26.30 -10.53 -6.65
C TYR A 462 -25.84 -10.71 -8.09
N CYS A 463 -26.69 -11.29 -8.93
CA CYS A 463 -26.51 -11.45 -10.37
C CYS A 463 -27.62 -10.67 -11.10
N LEU A 464 -27.24 -9.68 -11.90
CA LEU A 464 -28.16 -8.67 -12.43
C LEU A 464 -28.22 -8.70 -13.96
N GLY A 465 -29.43 -8.89 -14.51
CA GLY A 465 -29.69 -8.81 -15.94
C GLY A 465 -29.04 -9.91 -16.77
N GLY A 466 -28.45 -9.52 -17.90
CA GLY A 466 -27.81 -10.40 -18.87
C GLY A 466 -28.72 -10.84 -20.01
N TYR A 467 -28.30 -11.90 -20.70
CA TYR A 467 -28.95 -12.47 -21.87
C TYR A 467 -29.03 -14.00 -21.75
N ASP A 468 -30.21 -14.57 -21.93
CA ASP A 468 -30.45 -16.02 -21.81
C ASP A 468 -30.24 -16.79 -23.13
N GLY A 469 -29.96 -16.09 -24.23
CA GLY A 469 -29.91 -16.66 -25.59
C GLY A 469 -31.11 -16.29 -26.47
N LEU A 470 -32.16 -15.69 -25.89
CA LEU A 470 -33.36 -15.21 -26.57
C LEU A 470 -33.78 -13.81 -26.11
N ASN A 471 -33.77 -13.57 -24.79
CA ASN A 471 -34.24 -12.36 -24.14
C ASN A 471 -33.11 -11.68 -23.39
N ILE A 472 -33.07 -10.35 -23.50
CA ILE A 472 -32.35 -9.50 -22.56
C ILE A 472 -33.19 -9.46 -21.27
N LEU A 473 -32.52 -9.63 -20.13
CA LEU A 473 -33.16 -9.83 -18.84
C LEU A 473 -33.12 -8.55 -17.99
N ASN A 474 -34.19 -8.32 -17.24
CA ASN A 474 -34.21 -7.37 -16.12
C ASN A 474 -34.29 -8.06 -14.75
N SER A 475 -34.43 -9.40 -14.74
CA SER A 475 -34.53 -10.18 -13.52
C SER A 475 -33.19 -10.18 -12.77
N VAL A 476 -33.29 -10.22 -11.45
CA VAL A 476 -32.14 -10.21 -10.54
C VAL A 476 -32.26 -11.40 -9.60
N GLU A 477 -31.15 -12.10 -9.41
CA GLU A 477 -31.06 -13.24 -8.51
C GLU A 477 -30.00 -12.99 -7.44
N ARG A 478 -30.29 -13.40 -6.21
CA ARG A 478 -29.40 -13.27 -5.06
C ARG A 478 -29.07 -14.65 -4.50
N TYR A 479 -27.79 -14.91 -4.31
CA TYR A 479 -27.26 -16.11 -3.69
C TYR A 479 -26.88 -15.86 -2.23
N ASP A 480 -27.34 -16.76 -1.35
CA ASP A 480 -26.89 -16.83 0.03
C ASP A 480 -25.87 -17.98 0.19
N PRO A 481 -24.60 -17.68 0.50
CA PRO A 481 -23.57 -18.69 0.73
C PRO A 481 -23.86 -19.63 1.91
N HIS A 482 -24.66 -19.19 2.90
CA HIS A 482 -25.00 -20.01 4.07
C HIS A 482 -26.00 -21.10 3.72
N THR A 483 -26.98 -20.78 2.86
CA THR A 483 -27.98 -21.75 2.40
C THR A 483 -27.56 -22.46 1.11
N GLY A 484 -26.65 -21.88 0.34
CA GLY A 484 -26.21 -22.40 -0.94
C GLY A 484 -27.24 -22.25 -2.06
N HIS A 485 -28.18 -21.31 -1.96
CA HIS A 485 -29.33 -21.20 -2.87
C HIS A 485 -29.49 -19.80 -3.48
N TRP A 486 -29.97 -19.77 -4.72
CA TRP A 486 -30.37 -18.56 -5.43
C TRP A 486 -31.86 -18.25 -5.22
N THR A 487 -32.17 -16.98 -5.00
CA THR A 487 -33.53 -16.46 -4.82
C THR A 487 -33.73 -15.23 -5.70
N SER A 488 -34.90 -15.09 -6.31
CA SER A 488 -35.21 -13.89 -7.09
C SER A 488 -35.52 -12.71 -6.16
N VAL A 489 -35.08 -11.52 -6.55
CA VAL A 489 -35.42 -10.24 -5.90
C VAL A 489 -36.11 -9.31 -6.90
N THR A 490 -36.47 -8.10 -6.49
CA THR A 490 -37.18 -7.16 -7.38
C THR A 490 -36.38 -6.91 -8.66
N PRO A 491 -36.98 -7.07 -9.85
CA PRO A 491 -36.30 -6.87 -11.12
C PRO A 491 -36.03 -5.39 -11.39
N MET A 492 -35.03 -5.11 -12.22
CA MET A 492 -34.77 -3.77 -12.76
C MET A 492 -35.95 -3.27 -13.59
N ALA A 493 -36.11 -1.96 -13.69
CA ALA A 493 -37.11 -1.34 -14.57
C ALA A 493 -36.78 -1.62 -16.04
N THR A 494 -35.50 -1.51 -16.41
CA THR A 494 -35.02 -1.75 -17.78
C THR A 494 -34.27 -3.07 -17.87
N LYS A 495 -34.50 -3.84 -18.94
CA LYS A 495 -33.70 -5.03 -19.26
C LYS A 495 -32.33 -4.62 -19.79
N ARG A 496 -31.27 -5.26 -19.30
CA ARG A 496 -29.88 -4.85 -19.57
C ARG A 496 -28.98 -6.06 -19.74
N SER A 497 -28.24 -6.12 -20.84
CA SER A 497 -27.09 -7.03 -21.01
C SER A 497 -25.82 -6.22 -21.26
N GLY A 498 -24.68 -6.67 -20.74
CA GLY A 498 -23.41 -5.95 -20.83
C GLY A 498 -23.39 -4.64 -20.03
N ALA A 499 -24.22 -4.54 -18.99
CA ALA A 499 -24.17 -3.43 -18.04
C ALA A 499 -23.03 -3.62 -17.05
N GLY A 500 -22.44 -2.51 -16.59
CA GLY A 500 -21.51 -2.52 -15.48
C GLY A 500 -22.28 -2.55 -14.16
N VAL A 501 -21.75 -3.24 -13.14
CA VAL A 501 -22.35 -3.26 -11.80
C VAL A 501 -21.31 -2.99 -10.74
N ALA A 502 -21.68 -2.22 -9.71
CA ALA A 502 -20.83 -2.00 -8.54
C ALA A 502 -21.67 -1.66 -7.31
N LEU A 503 -21.14 -2.00 -6.13
CA LEU A 503 -21.73 -1.61 -4.86
C LEU A 503 -21.07 -0.31 -4.38
N LEU A 504 -21.88 0.72 -4.12
CA LEU A 504 -21.44 1.94 -3.47
C LEU A 504 -22.35 2.22 -2.27
N ASN A 505 -21.78 2.23 -1.06
CA ASN A 505 -22.52 2.23 0.20
C ASN A 505 -23.48 1.03 0.26
N ASP A 506 -24.73 1.22 0.68
CA ASP A 506 -25.78 0.19 0.71
C ASP A 506 -26.55 0.01 -0.62
N HIS A 507 -25.99 0.49 -1.74
CA HIS A 507 -26.70 0.60 -3.00
C HIS A 507 -25.95 -0.07 -4.16
N ILE A 508 -26.62 -0.97 -4.86
CA ILE A 508 -26.09 -1.61 -6.08
C ILE A 508 -26.45 -0.73 -7.27
N TYR A 509 -25.45 -0.25 -7.99
CA TYR A 509 -25.63 0.53 -9.20
C TYR A 509 -25.48 -0.37 -10.43
N VAL A 510 -26.36 -0.17 -11.40
CA VAL A 510 -26.33 -0.83 -12.71
C VAL A 510 -26.22 0.26 -13.78
N VAL A 511 -25.07 0.31 -14.46
CA VAL A 511 -24.72 1.37 -15.40
C VAL A 511 -24.80 0.88 -16.84
N GLY A 512 -25.59 1.58 -17.66
CA GLY A 512 -25.66 1.36 -19.11
C GLY A 512 -26.14 -0.04 -19.51
N GLY A 513 -25.45 -0.63 -20.49
CA GLY A 513 -25.80 -1.90 -21.13
C GLY A 513 -26.61 -1.73 -22.41
N PHE A 514 -27.20 -2.82 -22.88
CA PHE A 514 -28.05 -2.89 -24.06
C PHE A 514 -29.39 -3.55 -23.72
N ASP A 515 -30.51 -2.95 -24.12
CA ASP A 515 -31.86 -3.45 -23.83
C ASP A 515 -32.46 -4.33 -24.95
N GLY A 516 -31.74 -4.53 -26.05
CA GLY A 516 -32.23 -5.20 -27.26
C GLY A 516 -32.59 -4.23 -28.39
N VAL A 517 -32.65 -2.93 -28.11
CA VAL A 517 -33.00 -1.87 -29.07
C VAL A 517 -31.91 -0.78 -29.08
N SER A 518 -31.54 -0.27 -27.91
CA SER A 518 -30.62 0.86 -27.75
C SER A 518 -29.49 0.54 -26.77
N HIS A 519 -28.34 1.14 -27.01
CA HIS A 519 -27.25 1.22 -26.03
C HIS A 519 -27.64 2.29 -25.01
N LEU A 520 -27.48 2.01 -23.72
CA LEU A 520 -28.04 2.81 -22.64
C LEU A 520 -26.98 3.68 -21.97
N ASP A 521 -27.35 4.91 -21.63
CA ASP A 521 -26.68 5.82 -20.69
C ASP A 521 -27.35 5.83 -19.31
N SER A 522 -28.60 5.38 -19.23
CA SER A 522 -29.38 5.32 -17.99
C SER A 522 -28.71 4.45 -16.93
N VAL A 523 -28.88 4.86 -15.68
CA VAL A 523 -28.35 4.19 -14.49
C VAL A 523 -29.48 3.93 -13.51
N GLU A 524 -29.53 2.70 -13.01
CA GLU A 524 -30.49 2.28 -11.99
C GLU A 524 -29.75 1.92 -10.71
N VAL A 525 -30.33 2.28 -9.57
CA VAL A 525 -29.78 2.02 -8.24
C VAL A 525 -30.76 1.19 -7.43
N TYR A 526 -30.27 0.10 -6.86
CA TYR A 526 -31.04 -0.81 -6.01
C TYR A 526 -30.63 -0.65 -4.56
N ASN A 527 -31.60 -0.34 -3.71
CA ASN A 527 -31.42 -0.31 -2.27
C ASN A 527 -31.60 -1.73 -1.71
N ILE A 528 -30.51 -2.38 -1.30
CA ILE A 528 -30.54 -3.74 -0.75
C ILE A 528 -31.37 -3.83 0.54
N ARG A 529 -31.52 -2.70 1.24
CA ARG A 529 -32.32 -2.45 2.44
C ARG A 529 -33.82 -2.69 2.23
N THR A 530 -34.33 -2.04 1.18
CA THR A 530 -35.76 -1.88 0.94
C THR A 530 -36.29 -2.69 -0.23
N ASP A 531 -35.41 -3.41 -0.94
CA ASP A 531 -35.75 -4.18 -2.14
C ASP A 531 -36.47 -3.31 -3.19
N TYR A 532 -35.89 -2.13 -3.46
CA TYR A 532 -36.48 -1.12 -4.34
C TYR A 532 -35.46 -0.50 -5.29
N TRP A 533 -35.90 -0.23 -6.51
CA TRP A 533 -35.11 0.39 -7.58
C TRP A 533 -35.49 1.85 -7.78
N ALA A 534 -34.48 2.71 -7.96
CA ALA A 534 -34.63 4.09 -8.39
C ALA A 534 -33.73 4.38 -9.59
N THR A 535 -34.07 5.42 -10.35
CA THR A 535 -33.22 5.96 -11.41
C THR A 535 -32.38 7.11 -10.85
N VAL A 536 -31.13 7.21 -11.26
CA VAL A 536 -30.22 8.33 -10.95
C VAL A 536 -29.81 9.03 -12.25
N ALA A 537 -28.97 10.06 -12.17
CA ALA A 537 -28.47 10.77 -13.33
C ALA A 537 -27.87 9.80 -14.37
N CYS A 538 -28.20 10.04 -15.63
CA CYS A 538 -27.64 9.30 -16.75
C CYS A 538 -26.15 9.62 -16.93
N MET A 539 -25.40 8.65 -17.42
CA MET A 539 -24.04 8.84 -17.90
C MET A 539 -23.99 9.89 -19.03
N THR A 540 -22.81 10.46 -19.24
CA THR A 540 -22.58 11.47 -20.29
C THR A 540 -22.73 10.91 -21.71
N THR A 541 -22.57 9.60 -21.86
CA THR A 541 -22.70 8.88 -23.13
C THR A 541 -23.22 7.46 -22.86
N PRO A 542 -23.95 6.84 -23.81
CA PRO A 542 -24.29 5.43 -23.72
C PRO A 542 -23.06 4.53 -23.61
N ARG A 543 -23.12 3.50 -22.78
CA ARG A 543 -22.03 2.53 -22.62
C ARG A 543 -22.58 1.11 -22.46
N CYS A 544 -22.27 0.24 -23.42
CA CYS A 544 -22.47 -1.20 -23.33
C CYS A 544 -21.13 -1.92 -23.23
N TYR A 545 -21.13 -3.09 -22.61
CA TYR A 545 -19.92 -3.84 -22.29
C TYR A 545 -18.92 -2.99 -21.51
N VAL A 546 -19.48 -2.23 -20.57
CA VAL A 546 -18.81 -1.22 -19.77
C VAL A 546 -18.31 -1.85 -18.46
N GLY A 547 -17.07 -1.52 -18.08
CA GLY A 547 -16.58 -1.87 -16.74
C GLY A 547 -17.17 -0.91 -15.72
N ALA A 548 -17.54 -1.40 -14.53
CA ALA A 548 -17.92 -0.54 -13.42
C ALA A 548 -17.22 -0.97 -12.14
N THR A 549 -16.78 0.00 -11.35
CA THR A 549 -16.17 -0.25 -10.04
C THR A 549 -16.27 0.99 -9.15
N VAL A 550 -15.99 0.82 -7.87
CA VAL A 550 -15.92 1.94 -6.92
C VAL A 550 -14.48 2.21 -6.57
N LEU A 551 -14.08 3.47 -6.70
CA LEU A 551 -12.76 3.97 -6.35
C LEU A 551 -12.94 5.20 -5.47
N ARG A 552 -12.39 5.18 -4.24
CA ARG A 552 -12.48 6.30 -3.28
C ARG A 552 -13.90 6.83 -3.05
N GLY A 553 -14.87 5.92 -2.88
CA GLY A 553 -16.26 6.28 -2.58
C GLY A 553 -17.03 6.90 -3.76
N ARG A 554 -16.50 6.82 -4.98
CA ARG A 554 -17.19 7.22 -6.20
C ARG A 554 -17.31 6.06 -7.17
N LEU A 555 -18.36 6.07 -7.98
CA LEU A 555 -18.62 5.02 -8.97
C LEU A 555 -17.98 5.43 -10.30
N TYR A 556 -17.22 4.52 -10.91
CA TYR A 556 -16.56 4.75 -12.19
C TYR A 556 -17.20 3.87 -13.26
N ALA A 557 -17.49 4.44 -14.43
CA ALA A 557 -17.86 3.73 -15.65
C ALA A 557 -16.71 3.83 -16.65
N ILE A 558 -16.16 2.68 -17.01
CA ILE A 558 -14.90 2.55 -17.73
C ILE A 558 -15.16 2.04 -19.14
N ALA A 559 -14.81 2.87 -20.12
CA ALA A 559 -14.79 2.51 -21.54
C ALA A 559 -16.16 2.01 -22.05
N GLY A 560 -16.17 1.01 -22.93
CA GLY A 560 -17.38 0.40 -23.47
C GLY A 560 -17.68 0.82 -24.92
N TYR A 561 -18.91 0.57 -25.35
CA TYR A 561 -19.40 0.85 -26.69
C TYR A 561 -20.67 1.71 -26.63
N ASP A 562 -20.68 2.83 -27.35
CA ASP A 562 -21.79 3.79 -27.36
C ASP A 562 -22.86 3.51 -28.43
N GLY A 563 -22.69 2.44 -29.21
CA GLY A 563 -23.51 2.13 -30.38
C GLY A 563 -22.93 2.57 -31.72
N ASN A 564 -21.84 3.36 -31.70
CA ASN A 564 -21.11 3.82 -32.87
C ASN A 564 -19.62 3.46 -32.80
N SER A 565 -18.97 3.72 -31.67
CA SER A 565 -17.54 3.60 -31.47
C SER A 565 -17.16 3.03 -30.10
N LEU A 566 -15.96 2.46 -30.02
CA LEU A 566 -15.37 2.05 -28.75
C LEU A 566 -14.89 3.28 -28.00
N LEU A 567 -15.11 3.30 -26.69
CA LEU A 567 -14.74 4.40 -25.84
C LEU A 567 -13.40 4.13 -25.16
N SER A 568 -12.60 5.17 -24.98
CA SER A 568 -11.46 5.19 -24.06
C SER A 568 -11.73 6.04 -22.83
N SER A 569 -12.84 6.78 -22.80
CA SER A 569 -13.19 7.69 -21.71
C SER A 569 -13.66 6.94 -20.47
N ILE A 570 -13.37 7.53 -19.32
CA ILE A 570 -13.79 7.07 -18.00
C ILE A 570 -14.56 8.22 -17.38
N GLU A 571 -15.77 7.93 -16.95
CA GLU A 571 -16.61 8.89 -16.23
C GLU A 571 -16.86 8.42 -14.81
N CYS A 572 -17.00 9.38 -13.92
CA CYS A 572 -17.14 9.21 -12.50
C CYS A 572 -18.47 9.78 -12.06
N TYR A 573 -19.20 9.02 -11.25
CA TYR A 573 -20.44 9.41 -10.62
C TYR A 573 -20.21 9.71 -9.15
N ASP A 574 -20.71 10.86 -8.74
CA ASP A 574 -20.78 11.25 -7.34
C ASP A 574 -22.24 11.10 -6.86
N PRO A 575 -22.53 10.12 -5.98
CA PRO A 575 -23.89 9.92 -5.45
C PRO A 575 -24.37 11.08 -4.57
N VAL A 576 -23.46 11.96 -4.17
CA VAL A 576 -23.74 13.10 -3.33
C VAL A 576 -24.49 14.15 -4.14
N ILE A 577 -23.98 14.51 -5.31
CA ILE A 577 -24.53 15.56 -6.17
C ILE A 577 -25.35 15.02 -7.35
N ASP A 578 -25.46 13.69 -7.48
CA ASP A 578 -26.18 13.01 -8.57
C ASP A 578 -25.73 13.49 -9.95
N SER A 579 -24.42 13.41 -10.21
CA SER A 579 -23.86 13.87 -11.48
C SER A 579 -22.71 13.00 -11.96
N TRP A 580 -22.60 12.87 -13.28
CA TRP A 580 -21.49 12.24 -13.97
C TRP A 580 -20.53 13.26 -14.57
N GLU A 581 -19.23 13.01 -14.45
CA GLU A 581 -18.17 13.79 -15.09
C GLU A 581 -17.15 12.88 -15.76
N VAL A 582 -16.71 13.24 -16.97
CA VAL A 582 -15.60 12.54 -17.63
C VAL A 582 -14.30 12.98 -16.97
N VAL A 583 -13.61 12.06 -16.30
CA VAL A 583 -12.45 12.37 -15.44
C VAL A 583 -11.11 12.09 -16.12
N THR A 584 -11.05 11.10 -17.02
CA THR A 584 -9.82 10.73 -17.72
C THR A 584 -10.12 9.90 -18.96
N SER A 585 -9.10 9.56 -19.74
CA SER A 585 -9.19 8.66 -20.89
C SER A 585 -7.96 7.78 -20.98
N MET A 586 -8.17 6.49 -21.25
CA MET A 586 -7.11 5.53 -21.56
C MET A 586 -6.45 5.84 -22.91
N ALA A 587 -5.25 5.29 -23.13
CA ALA A 587 -4.60 5.36 -24.43
C ALA A 587 -5.32 4.49 -25.47
N THR A 588 -6.07 3.49 -25.02
CA THR A 588 -6.74 2.51 -25.88
C THR A 588 -8.25 2.58 -25.74
N GLN A 589 -8.94 2.55 -26.88
CA GLN A 589 -10.40 2.36 -26.93
C GLN A 589 -10.72 0.88 -26.82
N ARG A 590 -11.62 0.51 -25.90
CA ARG A 590 -11.95 -0.89 -25.65
C ARG A 590 -13.35 -1.08 -25.06
N CYS A 591 -13.94 -2.25 -25.29
CA CYS A 591 -15.11 -2.73 -24.55
C CYS A 591 -14.87 -4.16 -24.06
N ASP A 592 -15.76 -4.69 -23.21
CA ASP A 592 -15.66 -6.06 -22.67
C ASP A 592 -14.35 -6.34 -21.90
N ALA A 593 -13.74 -5.28 -21.37
CA ALA A 593 -12.54 -5.35 -20.57
C ALA A 593 -12.89 -5.73 -19.13
N GLY A 594 -11.98 -6.43 -18.47
CA GLY A 594 -12.05 -6.62 -17.03
C GLY A 594 -11.62 -5.35 -16.33
N VAL A 595 -12.35 -4.96 -15.28
CA VAL A 595 -11.97 -3.88 -14.37
C VAL A 595 -11.91 -4.38 -12.94
N CYS A 596 -10.92 -3.93 -12.18
CA CYS A 596 -10.86 -4.13 -10.74
C CYS A 596 -10.09 -2.98 -10.08
N VAL A 597 -10.31 -2.81 -8.78
CA VAL A 597 -9.55 -1.87 -7.96
C VAL A 597 -8.58 -2.65 -7.10
N LEU A 598 -7.33 -2.22 -7.08
CA LEU A 598 -6.31 -2.80 -6.23
C LEU A 598 -5.92 -1.77 -5.18
N ARG A 599 -5.84 -2.19 -3.93
CA ARG A 599 -5.32 -1.37 -2.83
C ARG A 599 -3.82 -1.65 -2.71
N GLU A 600 -2.99 -0.67 -3.05
CA GLU A 600 -1.55 -0.77 -2.83
C GLU A 600 -1.26 -0.66 -1.33
N LYS A 601 -0.46 -1.61 -0.83
CA LYS A 601 -0.05 -1.73 0.57
C LYS A 601 1.03 -0.75 0.98
#